data_AF-A0A7K9NS01-F1
#
_entry.id   AF-A0A7K9NS01-F1
#
_cell.length_a   1.000
_cell.length_b   1.000
_cell.length_c   1.000
_cell.angle_alpha   90.00
_cell.angle_beta   90.00
_cell.angle_gamma   90.00
#
_symmetry.space_group_name_H-M   'P 1'
#
loop_
_entity.id
_entity.type
_entity.pdbx_description
1 polymer ?
#
loop_
_entity_poly.entity_id
_entity_poly.type
_entity_poly.pdbx_seq_one_letter_code
_entity_poly.pdbx_strand_id
1 'polypeptide(L)' 'MSVWHVNLPGTFHQAKLSHEKFQQNVPALVWMFHLTCDQARAIVVTCPNCQRYQLSSLGSGVNPRGLNACEVWQTDVT' A
#
# COMPACT_ATOMS: atom_id res chain seq x y z
N MET A 1 20.89 -20.04 0.06
CA MET A 1 19.87 -21.08 -0.15
C MET A 1 18.52 -20.37 -0.11
N SER A 2 18.00 -19.96 -1.26
CA SER A 2 16.73 -19.22 -1.32
C SER A 2 15.63 -20.20 -1.71
N VAL A 3 14.83 -20.62 -0.73
CA VAL A 3 13.64 -21.43 -0.97
C VAL A 3 12.60 -20.49 -1.58
N TRP A 4 12.30 -20.70 -2.86
CA TRP A 4 11.15 -20.09 -3.51
C TRP A 4 9.90 -20.53 -2.76
N HIS A 5 9.35 -19.67 -1.91
CA HIS A 5 8.11 -19.94 -1.20
C HIS A 5 7.00 -20.10 -2.24
N VAL A 6 6.56 -21.34 -2.41
CA VAL A 6 5.38 -21.69 -3.20
C VAL A 6 4.21 -20.90 -2.60
N ASN A 7 3.59 -20.04 -3.41
CA ASN A 7 2.33 -19.41 -3.02
C ASN A 7 1.27 -20.51 -3.03
N LEU A 8 1.07 -21.17 -1.88
CA LEU A 8 0.00 -22.15 -1.74
C LEU A 8 -1.34 -21.43 -1.94
N PRO A 9 -2.26 -21.98 -2.75
CA PRO A 9 -3.56 -21.34 -3.02
C PRO A 9 -4.38 -21.06 -1.75
N GLY A 10 -4.15 -21.83 -0.67
CA GLY A 10 -4.77 -21.58 0.64
C GLY A 10 -4.29 -20.30 1.31
N THR A 11 -2.99 -20.00 1.24
CA THR A 11 -2.39 -18.83 1.90
C THR A 11 -2.83 -17.52 1.25
N PHE A 12 -2.88 -17.49 -0.09
CA PHE A 12 -3.37 -16.31 -0.81
C PHE A 12 -4.86 -16.06 -0.62
N HIS A 13 -5.67 -17.12 -0.56
CA HIS A 13 -7.09 -17.01 -0.26
C HIS A 13 -7.33 -16.53 1.17
N GLN A 14 -6.59 -17.06 2.15
CA GLN A 14 -6.67 -16.62 3.54
C GLN A 14 -6.25 -15.14 3.70
N ALA A 15 -5.21 -14.71 2.97
CA ALA A 15 -4.80 -13.31 2.94
C ALA A 15 -5.90 -12.38 2.39
N LYS A 16 -6.64 -12.82 1.36
CA LYS A 16 -7.80 -12.06 0.83
C LYS A 16 -8.90 -11.90 1.89
N LEU A 17 -9.28 -12.97 2.57
CA LEU A 17 -10.31 -12.92 3.62
C LEU A 17 -9.87 -12.06 4.81
N SER A 18 -8.60 -12.15 5.21
CA SER A 18 -8.04 -11.30 6.26
C SER A 18 -8.05 -9.82 5.86
N HIS A 19 -7.64 -9.51 4.63
CA HIS A 19 -7.66 -8.14 4.12
C HIS A 19 -9.07 -7.57 3.99
N GLU A 20 -10.07 -8.38 3.60
CA GLU A 20 -11.47 -7.96 3.54
C GLU A 20 -12.02 -7.56 4.91
N LYS A 21 -11.53 -8.19 5.99
CA LYS A 21 -11.99 -7.92 7.35
C LYS A 21 -11.22 -6.81 8.08
N PHE A 22 -9.91 -6.73 7.84
CA PHE A 22 -9.01 -5.86 8.61
C PHE A 22 -8.28 -4.79 7.79
N GLN A 23 -8.39 -4.82 6.46
CA GLN A 23 -7.88 -3.79 5.56
C GLN A 23 -6.37 -3.57 5.76
N GLN A 24 -5.67 -4.67 6.07
CA GLN A 24 -4.24 -4.71 6.31
C GLN A 24 -3.46 -4.22 5.08
N ASN A 25 -2.40 -3.43 5.30
CA ASN A 25 -1.56 -2.90 4.22
C ASN A 25 -0.66 -3.98 3.59
N VAL A 26 -0.04 -3.64 2.46
CA VAL A 26 0.82 -4.57 1.69
C VAL A 26 1.96 -5.16 2.55
N PRO A 27 2.74 -4.37 3.34
CA PRO A 27 3.77 -4.93 4.21
C PRO A 27 3.24 -5.94 5.23
N ALA A 28 2.09 -5.67 5.84
CA ALA A 28 1.47 -6.58 6.80
C ALA A 28 1.07 -7.91 6.15
N LEU A 29 0.52 -7.89 4.93
CA LEU A 29 0.15 -9.11 4.20
C LEU A 29 1.39 -9.91 3.76
N VAL A 30 2.46 -9.25 3.35
CA VAL A 30 3.75 -9.89 3.02
C VAL A 30 4.31 -10.62 4.23
N TRP A 31 4.33 -9.97 5.39
CA TRP A 31 4.89 -10.54 6.61
C TRP A 31 4.02 -11.67 7.19
N MET A 32 2.71 -11.46 7.29
CA MET A 32 1.78 -12.40 7.94
C MET A 32 1.51 -13.67 7.13
N PHE A 33 1.49 -13.56 5.80
CA PHE A 33 1.14 -14.65 4.90
C PHE A 33 2.31 -15.12 4.03
N HIS A 34 3.51 -14.60 4.27
CA HIS A 34 4.71 -14.91 3.48
C HIS A 34 4.49 -14.73 1.96
N LEU A 35 3.72 -13.71 1.59
CA LEU A 35 3.42 -13.38 0.18
C LEU A 35 4.55 -12.57 -0.43
N THR A 36 4.67 -12.60 -1.76
CA THR A 36 5.48 -11.60 -2.45
C THR A 36 4.81 -10.23 -2.40
N CYS A 37 5.60 -9.16 -2.50
CA CYS A 37 5.06 -7.80 -2.55
C CYS A 37 4.04 -7.62 -3.69
N ASP A 38 4.25 -8.27 -4.85
CA ASP A 38 3.32 -8.19 -5.99
C ASP A 38 1.99 -8.89 -5.70
N GLN A 39 2.02 -10.03 -5.03
CA GLN A 39 0.81 -10.74 -4.64
C GLN A 39 0.00 -9.96 -3.61
N ALA A 40 0.67 -9.41 -2.60
CA ALA A 40 0.02 -8.55 -1.61
C ALA A 40 -0.53 -7.26 -2.24
N ARG A 41 0.18 -6.64 -3.20
CA ARG A 41 -0.32 -5.51 -3.99
C ARG A 41 -1.58 -5.89 -4.78
N ALA A 42 -1.60 -7.04 -5.43
CA ALA A 42 -2.77 -7.49 -6.18
C ALA A 42 -4.02 -7.61 -5.29
N ILE A 43 -3.88 -8.13 -4.06
CA ILE A 43 -4.98 -8.20 -3.08
C ILE A 43 -5.51 -6.79 -2.78
N VAL A 44 -4.63 -5.84 -2.47
CA VAL A 44 -5.03 -4.47 -2.11
C VAL A 44 -5.64 -3.70 -3.29
N VAL A 45 -5.09 -3.83 -4.50
CA VAL A 45 -5.60 -3.15 -5.71
C VAL A 45 -6.98 -3.68 -6.13
N THR A 46 -7.23 -4.98 -5.94
CA THR A 46 -8.55 -5.58 -6.24
C THR A 46 -9.61 -5.30 -5.18
N CYS A 47 -9.25 -4.71 -4.04
CA CYS A 47 -10.18 -4.38 -2.97
C CYS A 47 -10.97 -3.10 -3.31
N PRO A 48 -12.32 -3.15 -3.44
CA PRO A 48 -13.13 -1.99 -3.82
C PRO A 48 -13.06 -0.84 -2.81
N ASN A 49 -12.92 -1.18 -1.52
CA ASN A 49 -12.82 -0.19 -0.46
C ASN A 49 -11.47 0.56 -0.54
N CYS A 50 -10.38 -0.16 -0.79
CA CYS A 50 -9.06 0.44 -0.97
C CYS A 50 -8.93 1.25 -2.26
N GLN A 51 -9.55 0.79 -3.36
CA GLN A 51 -9.53 1.50 -4.64
C GLN A 51 -10.23 2.87 -4.57
N ARG A 52 -11.27 3.01 -3.73
CA ARG A 52 -11.96 4.30 -3.52
C ARG A 52 -11.07 5.38 -2.89
N TYR A 53 -10.10 4.97 -2.08
CA TYR A 53 -9.15 5.88 -1.43
C TYR A 53 -7.81 5.98 -2.16
N GLN A 54 -7.62 5.23 -3.25
CA GLN A 54 -6.49 5.47 -4.13
C GLN A 54 -6.72 6.80 -4.85
N LEU A 55 -6.03 7.83 -4.36
CA LEU A 55 -5.92 9.10 -5.06
C LEU A 55 -5.51 8.79 -6.50
N SER A 56 -6.36 9.19 -7.45
CA SER A 56 -5.94 9.29 -8.85
C SER A 56 -4.67 10.15 -8.84
N SER A 57 -3.63 9.76 -9.58
CA SER A 57 -2.44 10.58 -9.74
C SER A 57 -2.81 11.85 -10.51
N LEU A 58 -3.46 12.78 -9.82
CA LEU A 58 -4.08 13.97 -10.37
C LEU A 58 -3.06 15.10 -10.20
N GLY A 59 -2.16 15.22 -11.19
CA GLY A 59 -1.26 16.35 -11.42
C GLY A 59 -0.15 16.53 -10.38
N SER A 60 1.09 16.72 -10.84
CA SER A 60 2.21 17.09 -9.96
C SER A 60 1.88 18.38 -9.18
N GLY A 61 1.43 18.23 -7.94
CA GLY A 61 1.45 19.30 -6.94
C GLY A 61 2.88 19.58 -6.55
N VAL A 62 3.44 20.70 -7.02
CA VAL A 62 4.75 21.17 -6.57
C VAL A 62 4.60 21.91 -5.23
N ASN A 63 5.52 21.63 -4.31
CA ASN A 63 5.65 22.31 -3.02
C ASN A 63 6.18 23.75 -3.25
N PRO A 64 5.42 24.81 -2.93
CA PRO A 64 5.88 26.19 -3.12
C PRO A 64 6.99 26.59 -2.10
N ARG A 65 8.05 27.26 -2.58
CA ARG A 65 9.17 27.74 -1.74
C ARG A 65 9.11 29.26 -1.54
N GLY A 66 9.34 29.75 -0.32
CA GLY A 66 9.39 31.20 0.01
C GLY A 66 10.69 31.90 -0.42
N LEU A 67 10.69 33.25 -0.52
CA LEU A 67 11.83 34.07 -0.95
C LEU A 67 12.71 34.57 0.22
N ASN A 68 12.11 34.76 1.40
CA ASN A 68 12.74 35.19 2.64
C ASN A 68 12.61 34.10 3.72
N ALA A 69 13.43 34.18 4.76
CA ALA A 69 13.39 33.22 5.87
C ALA A 69 12.02 33.22 6.56
N CYS A 70 11.49 32.02 6.86
CA CYS A 70 10.19 31.79 7.52
C CYS A 70 8.94 32.25 6.75
N GLU A 71 9.05 32.52 5.45
CA GLU A 71 7.93 33.00 4.63
C GLU A 71 6.91 31.90 4.29
N VAL A 72 7.36 30.65 4.13
CA VAL A 72 6.49 29.48 3.87
C VAL A 72 6.84 28.34 4.82
N TRP A 73 5.84 27.84 5.53
CA TRP A 73 5.95 26.68 6.41
C TRP A 73 5.14 25.53 5.81
N GLN A 74 5.84 24.61 5.14
CA GLN A 74 5.21 23.43 4.59
C GLN A 74 5.29 22.30 5.62
N THR A 75 4.19 22.10 6.33
CA THR A 75 3.97 20.90 7.12
C THR A 75 3.16 19.95 6.27
N ASP A 76 3.84 19.20 5.42
CA ASP A 76 3.24 17.99 4.88
C ASP A 76 3.17 17.01 6.06
N VAL A 77 2.00 16.96 6.69
CA VAL A 77 1.69 15.91 7.66
C VAL A 77 1.53 14.66 6.83
N THR A 78 2.67 13.98 6.66
CA THR A 78 2.87 12.84 5.77
C THR A 78 1.84 11.74 6.02
#